data_AF-A0A0K0DRL3-F1
#
_entry.id   AF-A0A0K0DRL3-F1
#
_cell.length_a   1.000
_cell.length_b   1.000
_cell.length_c   1.000
_cell.angle_alpha   90.00
_cell.angle_beta   90.00
_cell.angle_gamma   90.00
#
_symmetry.space_group_name_H-M   'P 1'
#
loop_
_entity.id
_entity.type
_entity.pdbx_description
1 polymer ?
#
loop_
_entity_poly.entity_id
_entity_poly.type
_entity_poly.pdbx_seq_one_letter_code
_entity_poly.pdbx_strand_id
1 'polypeptide(L)'
;MTKKNSFYMELDRFYREDCTFFKVIIGDSNAKIGPRRSSEEGHIWTHGLEWNEQSERLSKYIMATKTIHGNSQFQKPHRQRWTWKSPSGEYHNEIVHITVNRKFCLTDFAVVPKFYTGSDHRLLREEFYFSRKGEKVSKFKIRRPGTATTWDLFN
;
A
#
# COMPACT_ATOMS: atom_id res chain seq x y z
N MET A 1 -14.44 -20.93 -2.28
CA MET A 1 -13.62 -19.73 -1.98
C MET A 1 -12.20 -20.17 -1.65
N THR A 2 -11.14 -19.59 -2.23
CA THR A 2 -9.75 -19.95 -1.86
C THR A 2 -9.33 -19.25 -0.56
N LYS A 3 -8.36 -19.82 0.19
CA LYS A 3 -7.80 -19.18 1.40
C LYS A 3 -7.31 -17.75 1.13
N LYS A 4 -6.66 -17.53 -0.02
CA LYS A 4 -6.21 -16.19 -0.44
C LYS A 4 -7.38 -15.22 -0.64
N ASN A 5 -8.48 -15.64 -1.27
CA ASN A 5 -9.65 -14.76 -1.43
C ASN A 5 -10.26 -14.40 -0.07
N SER A 6 -10.34 -15.36 0.86
CA SER A 6 -10.84 -15.10 2.22
C SER A 6 -9.99 -14.06 2.94
N PHE A 7 -8.65 -14.18 2.84
CA PHE A 7 -7.72 -13.23 3.45
C PHE A 7 -7.96 -11.79 2.95
N TYR A 8 -8.04 -11.57 1.63
CA TYR A 8 -8.22 -10.22 1.08
C TYR A 8 -9.61 -9.64 1.38
N MET A 9 -10.66 -10.48 1.46
CA MET A 9 -11.99 -10.02 1.87
C MET A 9 -12.02 -9.59 3.32
N GLU A 10 -11.39 -10.36 4.20
CA GLU A 10 -11.27 -10.01 5.61
C GLU A 10 -10.41 -8.77 5.81
N LEU A 11 -9.31 -8.64 5.07
CA LEU A 11 -8.46 -7.45 5.08
C LEU A 11 -9.20 -6.19 4.57
N ASP A 12 -10.02 -6.32 3.52
CA ASP A 12 -10.87 -5.23 3.03
C ASP A 12 -11.92 -4.82 4.06
N ARG A 13 -12.55 -5.81 4.73
CA ARG A 13 -13.48 -5.56 5.84
C ARG A 13 -12.81 -4.76 6.95
N PHE A 14 -11.68 -5.23 7.49
CA PHE A 14 -10.94 -4.53 8.54
C PHE A 14 -10.52 -3.12 8.10
N TYR A 15 -10.06 -2.97 6.86
CA TYR A 15 -9.69 -1.67 6.33
C TYR A 15 -10.88 -0.71 6.25
N ARG A 16 -12.09 -1.17 5.93
CA ARG A 16 -13.29 -0.32 5.81
C ARG A 16 -13.94 0.01 7.15
N GLU A 17 -13.96 -0.91 8.08
CA GLU A 17 -14.56 -0.73 9.41
C GLU A 17 -13.80 0.28 10.26
N ASP A 18 -12.49 0.37 10.07
CA ASP A 18 -11.66 1.33 10.78
C ASP A 18 -11.89 2.78 10.30
N CYS A 19 -12.02 3.73 11.24
CA CYS A 19 -12.25 5.15 10.94
C CYS A 19 -11.01 6.03 11.13
N THR A 20 -9.81 5.45 11.17
CA THR A 20 -8.58 6.23 11.35
C THR A 20 -8.23 7.06 10.11
N PHE A 21 -7.59 8.20 10.36
CA PHE A 21 -7.25 9.13 9.30
C PHE A 21 -6.08 8.66 8.42
N PHE A 22 -5.07 8.04 9.05
CA PHE A 22 -3.91 7.44 8.41
C PHE A 22 -4.01 5.93 8.55
N LYS A 23 -3.94 5.22 7.42
CA LYS A 23 -3.95 3.76 7.36
C LYS A 23 -2.74 3.30 6.58
N VAL A 24 -2.03 2.33 7.15
CA VAL A 24 -0.85 1.70 6.59
C VAL A 24 -1.07 0.20 6.66
N ILE A 25 -0.86 -0.49 5.55
CA ILE A 25 -0.88 -1.95 5.48
C ILE A 25 0.48 -2.38 4.96
N ILE A 26 1.13 -3.27 5.70
CA ILE A 26 2.42 -3.84 5.32
C ILE A 26 2.29 -5.35 5.44
N GLY A 27 2.80 -6.08 4.46
CA GLY A 27 2.84 -7.53 4.56
C GLY A 27 3.49 -8.19 3.36
N ASP A 28 3.82 -9.47 3.56
CA ASP A 28 4.19 -10.36 2.48
C ASP A 28 2.94 -10.78 1.70
N SER A 29 2.86 -10.34 0.45
CA SER A 29 1.75 -10.65 -0.44
C SER A 29 2.04 -11.85 -1.37
N ASN A 30 3.31 -12.29 -1.43
CA ASN A 30 3.83 -13.16 -2.49
C ASN A 30 3.54 -12.67 -3.93
N ALA A 31 3.24 -11.38 -4.09
CA ALA A 31 2.99 -10.76 -5.38
C ALA A 31 4.17 -9.86 -5.77
N LYS A 32 4.41 -9.70 -7.08
CA LYS A 32 5.38 -8.73 -7.60
C LYS A 32 4.64 -7.58 -8.25
N ILE A 33 4.87 -6.33 -7.87
CA ILE A 33 4.25 -5.19 -8.56
C ILE A 33 5.23 -4.65 -9.59
N GLY A 34 4.83 -4.69 -10.85
CA GLY A 34 5.60 -4.13 -11.96
C GLY A 34 5.26 -2.66 -12.21
N PRO A 35 5.77 -2.10 -13.32
CA PRO A 35 5.41 -0.75 -13.73
C PRO A 35 3.89 -0.58 -13.89
N ARG A 36 3.38 0.57 -13.43
CA ARG A 36 1.98 1.00 -13.50
C ARG A 36 1.31 0.68 -14.84
N ARG A 37 0.12 0.07 -14.78
CA ARG A 37 -0.82 -0.07 -15.91
C ARG A 37 -1.78 1.13 -15.96
N SER A 38 -2.38 1.40 -17.12
CA SER A 38 -3.26 2.57 -17.30
C SER A 38 -4.45 2.60 -16.32
N SER A 39 -5.01 1.44 -15.96
CA SER A 39 -6.12 1.33 -15.00
C SER A 39 -5.74 1.64 -13.55
N GLU A 40 -4.45 1.79 -13.24
CA GLU A 40 -3.92 1.89 -11.87
C GLU A 40 -3.40 3.32 -11.56
N GLU A 41 -3.83 4.30 -12.36
CA GLU A 41 -3.44 5.69 -12.22
C GLU A 41 -3.78 6.26 -10.83
N GLY A 42 -2.80 6.93 -10.22
CA GLY A 42 -2.91 7.52 -8.89
C GLY A 42 -2.68 6.56 -7.74
N HIS A 43 -2.60 5.25 -8.00
CA HIS A 43 -2.50 4.20 -6.97
C HIS A 43 -1.19 3.41 -7.05
N ILE A 44 -0.73 3.06 -8.25
CA ILE A 44 0.55 2.37 -8.49
C ILE A 44 1.43 3.27 -9.36
N TRP A 45 2.73 3.31 -9.09
CA TRP A 45 3.72 4.08 -9.84
C TRP A 45 4.56 3.22 -10.80
N THR A 46 5.36 3.89 -11.62
CA THR A 46 6.15 3.27 -12.70
C THR A 46 7.39 2.54 -12.21
N HIS A 47 7.82 2.74 -10.96
CA HIS A 47 9.05 2.14 -10.46
C HIS A 47 8.88 0.71 -9.93
N GLY A 48 7.80 -0.01 -10.21
CA GLY A 48 7.74 -1.46 -9.93
C GLY A 48 8.74 -2.24 -10.81
N LEU A 49 9.03 -3.51 -10.47
CA LEU A 49 9.97 -4.36 -11.23
C LEU A 49 9.27 -5.23 -12.26
N GLU A 50 8.43 -6.15 -11.80
CA GLU A 50 7.86 -7.23 -12.60
C GLU A 50 6.46 -7.57 -12.09
N TRP A 51 5.59 -8.05 -12.98
CA TRP A 51 4.27 -8.59 -12.64
C TRP A 51 4.34 -10.12 -12.55
N ASN A 52 3.72 -10.74 -11.54
CA ASN A 52 3.47 -12.17 -11.46
C ASN A 52 1.95 -12.46 -11.45
N GLU A 53 1.59 -13.73 -11.37
CA GLU A 53 0.18 -14.17 -11.37
C GLU A 53 -0.62 -13.59 -10.18
N GLN A 54 0.04 -13.40 -9.05
CA GLN A 54 -0.57 -12.97 -7.79
C GLN A 54 -0.78 -11.45 -7.73
N SER A 55 -0.04 -10.70 -8.54
CA SER A 55 -0.10 -9.24 -8.62
C SER A 55 -1.47 -8.69 -8.92
N GLU A 56 -2.26 -9.39 -9.72
CA GLU A 56 -3.60 -8.97 -10.08
C GLU A 56 -4.49 -8.83 -8.84
N ARG A 57 -4.34 -9.72 -7.86
CA ARG A 57 -5.11 -9.68 -6.62
C ARG A 57 -4.69 -8.49 -5.75
N LEU A 58 -3.38 -8.27 -5.60
CA LEU A 58 -2.86 -7.14 -4.84
C LEU A 58 -3.23 -5.79 -5.48
N SER A 59 -3.10 -5.67 -6.81
CA SER A 59 -3.50 -4.47 -7.56
C SER A 59 -4.99 -4.17 -7.39
N LYS A 60 -5.86 -5.17 -7.58
CA LYS A 60 -7.30 -5.02 -7.35
C LYS A 60 -7.63 -4.58 -5.93
N TYR A 61 -6.93 -5.12 -4.93
CA TYR A 61 -7.10 -4.72 -3.54
C TYR A 61 -6.71 -3.25 -3.33
N ILE A 62 -5.54 -2.83 -3.85
CA ILE A 62 -5.06 -1.44 -3.76
C ILE A 62 -6.09 -0.47 -4.38
N MET A 63 -6.60 -0.81 -5.56
CA MET A 63 -7.63 -0.03 -6.26
C MET A 63 -8.94 0.02 -5.47
N ALA A 64 -9.44 -1.12 -5.00
CA ALA A 64 -10.71 -1.22 -4.29
C ALA A 64 -10.71 -0.47 -2.95
N THR A 65 -9.56 -0.43 -2.27
CA THR A 65 -9.35 0.31 -1.01
C THR A 65 -8.94 1.76 -1.23
N LYS A 66 -8.73 2.17 -2.48
CA LYS A 66 -8.22 3.48 -2.88
C LYS A 66 -6.91 3.83 -2.15
N THR A 67 -6.09 2.82 -1.87
CA THR A 67 -4.77 3.00 -1.26
C THR A 67 -3.71 3.21 -2.33
N ILE A 68 -2.51 3.57 -1.91
CA ILE A 68 -1.37 3.86 -2.76
C ILE A 68 -0.30 2.83 -2.44
N HIS A 69 0.22 2.19 -3.48
CA HIS A 69 1.35 1.29 -3.38
C HIS A 69 2.63 2.08 -3.12
N GLY A 70 3.17 1.94 -1.91
CA GLY A 70 4.28 2.75 -1.43
C GLY A 70 5.60 2.43 -2.14
N ASN A 71 5.94 1.16 -2.29
CA ASN A 71 7.25 0.77 -2.85
C ASN A 71 7.46 1.33 -4.26
N SER A 72 6.43 1.26 -5.12
CA SER A 72 6.58 1.69 -6.52
C SER A 72 6.69 3.21 -6.67
N GLN A 73 6.44 4.00 -5.62
CA GLN A 73 6.66 5.46 -5.64
C GLN A 73 8.16 5.79 -5.77
N PHE A 74 9.03 4.97 -5.20
CA PHE A 74 10.45 5.29 -5.07
C PHE A 74 11.29 4.51 -6.09
N GLN A 75 12.06 5.23 -6.90
CA GLN A 75 13.10 4.61 -7.70
C GLN A 75 14.25 4.19 -6.79
N LYS A 76 14.51 2.89 -6.69
CA LYS A 76 15.60 2.33 -5.88
C LYS A 76 16.49 1.43 -6.73
N PRO A 77 17.82 1.40 -6.46
CA PRO A 77 18.70 0.42 -7.08
C PRO A 77 18.20 -1.00 -6.81
N HIS A 78 18.32 -1.91 -7.79
CA HIS A 78 17.85 -3.29 -7.66
C HIS A 78 18.33 -3.98 -6.37
N ARG A 79 19.60 -3.79 -6.00
CA ARG A 79 20.19 -4.33 -4.76
C ARG A 79 19.47 -3.87 -3.49
N GLN A 80 18.83 -2.70 -3.47
CA GLN A 80 18.12 -2.15 -2.32
C GLN A 80 16.61 -2.39 -2.35
N ARG A 81 16.10 -3.12 -3.36
CA ARG A 81 14.66 -3.25 -3.59
C ARG A 81 14.04 -4.59 -3.19
N TRP A 82 14.68 -5.70 -3.55
CA TRP A 82 14.11 -7.03 -3.25
C TRP A 82 13.88 -7.24 -1.75
N THR A 83 12.88 -7.99 -1.33
CA THR A 83 12.57 -8.18 0.09
C THR A 83 12.80 -9.61 0.54
N TRP A 84 12.99 -10.52 -0.41
CA TRP A 84 13.15 -11.95 -0.20
C TRP A 84 14.18 -12.54 -1.16
N LYS A 85 14.94 -13.53 -0.71
CA LYS A 85 15.86 -14.34 -1.52
C LYS A 85 15.41 -15.80 -1.56
N SER A 86 15.61 -16.50 -2.68
CA SER A 86 15.36 -17.95 -2.75
C SER A 86 16.30 -18.74 -1.85
N PRO A 87 15.94 -19.99 -1.48
CA PRO A 87 16.84 -20.90 -0.78
C PRO A 87 18.18 -21.12 -1.51
N SER A 88 18.14 -21.17 -2.86
CA SER A 88 19.35 -21.25 -3.69
C SER A 88 20.18 -19.96 -3.70
N GLY A 89 19.59 -18.83 -3.31
CA GLY A 89 20.20 -17.49 -3.41
C GLY A 89 20.21 -16.90 -4.81
N GLU A 90 19.73 -17.62 -5.82
CA GLU A 90 19.74 -17.19 -7.22
C GLU A 90 18.67 -16.14 -7.51
N TYR A 91 17.50 -16.23 -6.86
CA TYR A 91 16.36 -15.36 -7.12
C TYR A 91 16.16 -14.37 -5.99
N HIS A 92 15.87 -13.14 -6.38
CA HIS A 92 15.61 -12.02 -5.48
C HIS A 92 14.30 -11.35 -5.89
N ASN A 93 13.31 -11.33 -4.99
CA ASN A 93 11.97 -10.83 -5.30
C ASN A 93 11.54 -9.75 -4.32
N GLU A 94 10.80 -8.77 -4.81
CA GLU A 94 10.07 -7.79 -4.00
C GLU A 94 8.64 -8.31 -3.78
N ILE A 95 8.40 -8.90 -2.62
CA ILE A 95 7.12 -9.54 -2.24
C ILE A 95 6.51 -8.99 -0.96
N VAL A 96 7.28 -8.20 -0.20
CA VAL A 96 6.78 -7.44 0.93
C VAL A 96 6.48 -6.02 0.47
N HIS A 97 5.23 -5.63 0.62
CA HIS A 97 4.73 -4.36 0.10
C HIS A 97 4.08 -3.55 1.21
N ILE A 98 4.23 -2.23 1.09
CA ILE A 98 3.47 -1.26 1.87
C ILE A 98 2.39 -0.60 1.00
N THR A 99 1.20 -0.44 1.56
CA THR A 99 0.15 0.40 1.00
C THR A 99 -0.31 1.45 2.01
N VAL A 100 -0.59 2.66 1.53
CA VAL A 100 -0.97 3.79 2.38
C VAL A 100 -2.18 4.52 1.82
N ASN A 101 -3.06 5.04 2.68
CA ASN A 101 -4.24 5.78 2.23
C ASN A 101 -4.01 7.28 1.94
N ARG A 102 -2.79 7.79 2.18
CA ARG A 102 -2.41 9.19 1.97
C ARG A 102 -1.12 9.29 1.15
N LYS A 103 -1.22 9.94 -0.02
CA LYS A 103 -0.15 10.03 -1.03
C LYS A 103 1.21 10.53 -0.53
N PHE A 104 1.22 11.41 0.46
CA PHE A 104 2.43 12.06 0.96
C PHE A 104 2.79 11.63 2.39
N CYS A 105 2.16 10.57 2.91
CA CYS A 105 2.51 10.10 4.25
C CYS A 105 3.73 9.19 4.26
N LEU A 106 4.00 8.43 3.19
CA LEU A 106 5.23 7.65 3.06
C LEU A 106 6.27 8.52 2.35
N THR A 107 7.38 8.80 3.02
CA THR A 107 8.44 9.68 2.51
C THR A 107 9.68 8.91 2.05
N ASP A 108 9.90 7.71 2.59
CA ASP A 108 10.91 6.78 2.12
C ASP A 108 10.47 5.33 2.38
N PHE A 109 10.94 4.43 1.51
CA PHE A 109 10.90 2.98 1.70
C PHE A 109 12.26 2.42 1.34
N ALA A 110 12.93 1.76 2.28
CA ALA A 110 14.25 1.19 2.05
C ALA A 110 14.41 -0.17 2.69
N VAL A 111 15.17 -1.04 2.04
CA VAL A 111 15.72 -2.22 2.69
C VAL A 111 16.94 -1.81 3.51
N VAL A 112 17.01 -2.27 4.76
CA VAL A 112 18.17 -2.04 5.63
C VAL A 112 19.37 -2.83 5.10
N PRO A 113 20.46 -2.16 4.68
CA PRO A 113 21.62 -2.86 4.12
C PRO A 113 22.40 -3.59 5.21
N LYS A 114 22.98 -4.74 4.85
CA LYS A 114 23.93 -5.50 5.68
C LYS A 114 23.40 -5.88 7.08
N PHE A 115 22.09 -6.04 7.22
CA PHE A 115 21.48 -6.55 8.45
C PHE A 115 21.04 -8.01 8.25
N TYR A 116 21.59 -8.92 9.05
CA TYR A 116 21.26 -10.34 8.97
C TYR A 116 20.22 -10.70 10.03
N THR A 117 19.03 -11.09 9.57
CA THR A 117 17.89 -11.47 10.43
C THR A 117 17.85 -12.97 10.73
N GLY A 118 18.69 -13.78 10.10
CA GLY A 118 18.51 -15.24 10.06
C GLY A 118 17.40 -15.71 9.12
N SER A 119 16.69 -14.80 8.45
CA SER A 119 15.62 -15.09 7.49
C SER A 119 16.09 -14.91 6.04
N ASP A 120 15.36 -15.54 5.12
CA ASP A 120 15.36 -15.26 3.69
C ASP A 120 14.74 -13.89 3.35
N HIS A 121 13.98 -13.29 4.27
CA HIS A 121 13.49 -11.92 4.16
C HIS A 121 14.50 -10.88 4.69
N ARG A 122 14.50 -9.72 4.05
CA ARG A 122 15.29 -8.55 4.46
C ARG A 122 14.49 -7.63 5.36
N LEU A 123 15.18 -7.03 6.33
CA LEU A 123 14.60 -5.98 7.17
C LEU A 123 14.28 -4.73 6.34
N LEU A 124 13.06 -4.21 6.51
CA LEU A 124 12.58 -3.00 5.85
C LEU A 124 12.58 -1.83 6.83
N ARG A 125 12.70 -0.62 6.28
CA ARG A 125 12.55 0.64 6.97
C ARG A 125 11.66 1.56 6.15
N GLU A 126 10.54 1.93 6.73
CA GLU A 126 9.63 2.93 6.20
C GLU A 126 9.74 4.23 7.00
N GLU A 127 9.73 5.35 6.30
CA GLU A 127 9.69 6.66 6.91
C GLU A 127 8.34 7.33 6.62
N PHE A 128 7.69 7.79 7.69
CA PHE A 128 6.37 8.39 7.60
C PHE A 128 6.35 9.84 8.06
N TYR A 129 5.60 10.65 7.32
CA TYR A 129 5.22 12.01 7.71
C TYR A 129 3.70 12.11 7.95
N PHE A 130 3.34 12.34 9.21
CA PHE A 130 1.95 12.50 9.62
C PHE A 130 1.59 13.97 9.90
N SER A 131 0.93 14.61 8.92
CA SER A 131 0.48 15.99 9.07
C SER A 131 -0.72 16.11 10.02
N ARG A 132 -0.50 16.75 11.17
CA ARG A 132 -1.56 17.08 12.16
C ARG A 132 -2.64 18.02 11.60
N LYS A 133 -2.32 18.87 10.62
CA LYS A 133 -3.31 19.77 9.99
C LYS A 133 -4.36 18.98 9.22
N GLY A 134 -3.94 18.01 8.41
CA GLY A 134 -4.84 17.16 7.64
C GLY A 134 -5.76 16.32 8.54
N GLU A 135 -5.19 15.77 9.62
CA GLU A 135 -5.92 14.94 10.59
C GLU A 135 -6.99 15.73 11.35
N LYS A 136 -6.69 16.97 11.76
CA LYS A 136 -7.70 17.83 12.40
C LYS A 136 -8.85 18.13 11.45
N VAL A 137 -8.56 18.52 10.21
CA VAL A 137 -9.59 18.82 9.20
C VAL A 137 -10.50 17.63 8.94
N SER A 138 -9.96 16.41 8.86
CA SER A 138 -10.80 15.22 8.68
C SER A 138 -11.65 14.90 9.91
N LYS A 139 -11.10 15.02 11.12
CA LYS A 139 -11.86 14.83 12.36
C LYS A 139 -13.02 15.83 12.47
N PHE A 140 -12.82 17.08 12.02
CA PHE A 140 -13.90 18.07 11.93
C PHE A 140 -15.00 17.69 10.93
N LYS A 141 -14.64 17.14 9.76
CA LYS A 141 -15.62 16.65 8.77
C LYS A 141 -16.41 15.42 9.28
N ILE A 142 -15.75 14.46 9.93
CA ILE A 142 -16.42 13.28 10.50
C ILE A 142 -17.42 13.69 11.60
N ARG A 143 -17.09 14.69 12.41
CA ARG A 143 -17.98 15.23 13.45
C ARG A 143 -19.16 16.04 12.91
N ARG A 144 -19.15 16.41 11.63
CA ARG A 144 -20.27 17.04 10.93
C ARG A 144 -20.68 16.15 9.76
N PRO A 145 -21.46 15.07 10.00
CA PRO A 145 -22.14 14.42 8.88
C PRO A 145 -22.99 15.50 8.22
N GLY A 146 -22.76 15.73 6.92
CA GLY A 146 -23.34 16.86 6.22
C GLY A 146 -24.85 16.90 6.45
N THR A 147 -25.35 18.02 6.98
CA THR A 147 -26.71 18.43 6.70
C THR A 147 -26.79 18.56 5.18
N ALA A 148 -27.48 17.63 4.53
CA ALA A 148 -27.95 17.84 3.18
C ALA A 148 -28.90 19.03 3.25
N THR A 149 -28.39 20.23 3.00
CA THR A 149 -29.23 21.38 2.71
C THR A 149 -29.81 21.14 1.32
N THR A 150 -30.98 20.54 1.26
CA THR A 150 -31.83 20.54 0.07
C THR A 150 -32.14 21.99 -0.26
N TRP A 151 -31.57 22.49 -1.36
CA TRP A 151 -31.84 23.83 -1.89
C TRP A 151 -32.98 23.85 -2.92
N ASP A 152 -33.84 22.83 -2.95
CA ASP A 152 -34.91 22.71 -3.96
C ASP A 152 -36.31 22.98 -3.40
N LEU A 153 -36.48 24.10 -2.68
CA LEU A 153 -37.81 24.66 -2.39
C LEU A 153 -37.74 26.20 -2.46
N PHE A 154 -37.37 26.76 -3.61
CA PHE A 154 -37.82 28.08 -4.09
C PHE A 154 -37.44 28.23 -5.57
N ASN A 155 -38.30 27.70 -6.45
CA ASN A 155 -38.88 28.36 -7.64
C ASN A 155 -39.62 27.34 -8.50
#